data_AF-I0USQ4-F1
#
_entry.id   AF-I0USQ4-F1
#
_cell.length_a   1.000
_cell.length_b   1.000
_cell.length_c   1.000
_cell.angle_alpha   90.00
_cell.angle_beta   90.00
_cell.angle_gamma   90.00
#
_symmetry.space_group_name_H-M   'P 1'
#
loop_
_entity.id
_entity.type
_entity.pdbx_description
1 polymer ?
#
loop_
_entity_poly.entity_id
_entity_poly.type
_entity_poly.pdbx_seq_one_letter_code
_entity_poly.pdbx_strand_id
1 'polypeptide(L)'
;MVAMLKEVNQNPRDGTMELYKNFEQDVAANPDGFNNLVLDFQYPDPADPTKLTKTERVPVKFEAAWADVNGVMKDRSFENIPPQPKGG
;
A
#
# COMPACT_ATOMS: atom_id res chain seq x y z
N MET A 1 -11.54 -0.83 4.48
CA MET A 1 -10.23 -1.27 5.00
C MET A 1 -9.69 -2.31 4.02
N VAL A 2 -8.44 -2.17 3.58
CA VAL A 2 -7.76 -3.17 2.72
C VAL A 2 -7.00 -4.12 3.62
N ALA A 3 -7.04 -5.42 3.31
CA ALA A 3 -6.30 -6.44 4.05
C ALA A 3 -4.80 -6.32 3.74
N MET A 4 -3.98 -6.01 4.75
CA MET A 4 -2.51 -6.02 4.66
C MET A 4 -1.96 -7.32 5.28
N LEU A 5 -0.78 -7.78 4.86
CA LEU A 5 -0.17 -8.98 5.46
C LEU A 5 0.00 -8.75 6.96
N LYS A 6 -0.31 -9.74 7.80
CA LYS A 6 -0.15 -9.62 9.26
C LYS A 6 1.28 -9.26 9.65
N GLU A 7 2.27 -9.82 8.97
CA GLU A 7 3.69 -9.52 9.20
C GLU A 7 4.06 -8.08 8.80
N VAL A 8 3.46 -7.57 7.72
CA VAL A 8 3.58 -6.16 7.36
C VAL A 8 2.89 -5.32 8.43
N ASN A 9 1.62 -5.59 8.75
CA ASN A 9 0.80 -4.89 9.77
C ASN A 9 1.37 -4.93 11.21
N GLN A 10 2.20 -5.92 11.56
CA GLN A 10 2.80 -6.07 12.89
C GLN A 10 4.30 -5.72 12.95
N ASN A 11 4.96 -5.48 11.81
CA ASN A 11 6.37 -5.09 11.75
C ASN A 11 6.55 -3.66 11.21
N PRO A 12 6.21 -2.62 11.98
CA PRO A 12 6.40 -1.22 11.56
C PRO A 12 7.87 -0.82 11.41
N ARG A 13 8.82 -1.69 11.79
CA ARG A 13 10.24 -1.35 11.91
C ARG A 13 11.06 -1.49 10.63
N ASP A 14 10.52 -2.12 9.57
CA ASP A 14 11.28 -2.31 8.33
C ASP A 14 10.52 -1.86 7.08
N GLY A 15 11.12 -0.89 6.38
CA GLY A 15 10.89 -0.55 4.98
C GLY A 15 9.48 -0.04 4.67
N THR A 16 8.66 -0.91 4.08
CA THR A 16 7.48 -0.47 3.33
C THR A 16 6.31 -0.04 4.22
N MET A 17 6.14 -0.61 5.42
CA MET A 17 5.05 -0.16 6.30
C MET A 17 5.35 1.20 6.94
N GLU A 18 6.60 1.49 7.26
CA GLU A 18 6.99 2.82 7.75
C GLU A 18 6.72 3.87 6.66
N LEU A 19 7.04 3.56 5.40
CA LEU A 19 6.74 4.43 4.26
C LEU A 19 5.23 4.63 4.06
N TYR A 20 4.42 3.59 4.20
CA TYR A 20 2.96 3.71 4.10
C TYR A 20 2.37 4.55 5.23
N LYS A 21 2.79 4.29 6.47
CA LYS A 21 2.31 5.07 7.63
C LYS A 21 2.71 6.54 7.52
N ASN A 22 3.94 6.83 7.09
CA ASN A 22 4.37 8.20 6.86
C ASN A 22 3.54 8.87 5.75
N PHE A 23 3.21 8.12 4.69
CA PHE A 23 2.31 8.61 3.65
C PHE A 23 0.91 8.91 4.18
N GLU A 24 0.31 8.03 4.98
CA GLU A 24 -1.00 8.29 5.62
C GLU A 24 -0.95 9.53 6.54
N GLN A 25 0.16 9.73 7.26
CA GLN A 25 0.39 10.91 8.10
C GLN A 25 0.54 12.19 7.28
N ASP A 26 1.25 12.15 6.15
CA ASP A 26 1.40 13.29 5.24
C ASP A 26 0.04 13.71 4.66
N VAL A 27 -0.77 12.73 4.24
CA VAL A 27 -2.14 12.96 3.74
C VAL A 27 -3.03 13.56 4.82
N ALA A 28 -2.96 13.05 6.05
CA ALA A 28 -3.75 13.56 7.17
C ALA A 28 -3.31 14.97 7.60
N ALA A 29 -2.01 15.27 7.54
CA ALA A 29 -1.45 16.57 7.90
C ALA A 29 -1.73 17.66 6.84
N ASN A 30 -1.82 17.28 5.56
CA ASN A 30 -2.03 18.21 4.45
C ASN A 30 -2.95 17.63 3.36
N PRO A 31 -4.25 17.44 3.63
CA PRO A 31 -5.16 16.80 2.67
C PRO A 31 -5.30 17.57 1.35
N ASP A 32 -5.18 18.91 1.37
CA ASP A 32 -5.23 19.75 0.16
C ASP A 32 -4.04 19.49 -0.81
N GLY A 33 -2.96 18.89 -0.31
CA GLY A 33 -1.81 18.47 -1.12
C GLY A 33 -1.98 17.13 -1.84
N PHE A 34 -3.09 16.42 -1.60
CA PHE A 34 -3.37 15.10 -2.15
C PHE A 34 -4.72 15.08 -2.88
N ASN A 35 -4.90 15.98 -3.84
CA ASN A 35 -6.14 16.11 -4.60
C ASN A 35 -6.39 14.87 -5.46
N ASN A 36 -7.64 14.39 -5.45
CA ASN A 36 -8.06 13.20 -6.20
C ASN A 36 -7.17 11.98 -5.95
N LEU A 37 -6.73 11.78 -4.69
CA LEU A 37 -5.94 10.61 -4.33
C LEU A 37 -6.69 9.32 -4.67
N VAL A 38 -6.05 8.49 -5.51
CA VAL A 38 -6.49 7.14 -5.87
C VAL A 38 -5.46 6.14 -5.38
N LEU A 39 -5.94 5.01 -4.85
CA LEU A 39 -5.13 3.86 -4.48
C LEU A 39 -5.51 2.69 -5.37
N ASP A 40 -4.58 2.20 -6.19
CA ASP A 40 -4.76 1.01 -7.01
C ASP A 40 -4.04 -0.18 -6.40
N PHE A 41 -4.78 -1.25 -6.10
CA PHE A 41 -4.27 -2.42 -5.39
C PHE A 41 -4.10 -3.59 -6.36
N GLN A 42 -2.88 -4.09 -6.46
CA GLN A 42 -2.55 -5.27 -7.25
C GLN A 42 -2.52 -6.51 -6.35
N TYR A 43 -3.42 -7.45 -6.67
CA TYR A 43 -3.56 -8.71 -5.95
C TYR A 43 -2.91 -9.84 -6.75
N PRO A 44 -2.34 -10.84 -6.06
CA PRO A 44 -1.84 -12.02 -6.75
C PRO A 44 -3.01 -12.78 -7.37
N ASP A 45 -2.71 -13.49 -8.46
CA ASP A 45 -3.63 -14.48 -8.99
C ASP A 45 -4.00 -15.49 -7.89
N PRO A 46 -5.28 -15.89 -7.82
CA PRO A 46 -5.68 -16.85 -6.82
C PRO A 46 -5.02 -18.19 -7.13
N ALA A 47 -4.43 -18.83 -6.12
CA ALA A 47 -4.00 -20.23 -6.25
C ALA A 47 -5.18 -21.15 -6.62
N ASP A 48 -6.39 -20.80 -6.18
CA ASP A 48 -7.64 -21.44 -6.58
C ASP A 48 -8.68 -20.34 -6.96
N PRO A 49 -9.01 -20.18 -8.25
CA PRO A 49 -9.91 -19.14 -8.73
C PRO A 49 -11.35 -19.26 -8.23
N THR A 50 -11.71 -20.39 -7.62
CA THR A 50 -13.06 -20.63 -7.06
C THR A 50 -13.18 -20.26 -5.58
N LYS A 51 -12.05 -20.00 -4.88
CA LYS A 51 -12.02 -19.94 -3.41
C LYS A 51 -11.62 -18.61 -2.79
N LEU A 52 -11.42 -17.56 -3.58
CA LEU A 52 -11.00 -16.27 -3.02
C LEU A 52 -11.79 -15.12 -3.64
N THR A 53 -12.68 -14.55 -2.84
CA THR A 53 -13.21 -13.20 -3.12
C THR A 53 -12.06 -12.20 -3.01
N LYS A 54 -12.03 -11.16 -3.84
CA LYS A 54 -10.93 -10.16 -3.84
C LYS A 54 -10.65 -9.57 -2.45
N THR A 55 -11.66 -9.53 -1.59
CA THR A 55 -11.62 -9.07 -0.19
C THR A 55 -10.80 -9.92 0.77
N GLU A 56 -10.55 -11.19 0.46
CA GLU A 56 -9.75 -12.11 1.29
C GLU A 56 -8.28 -12.15 0.85
N ARG A 57 -7.97 -11.58 -0.33
CA ARG A 57 -6.63 -11.55 -0.86
C ARG A 57 -5.88 -10.38 -0.27
N VAL A 58 -4.62 -10.63 0.02
CA VAL A 58 -3.69 -9.60 0.44
C VAL A 58 -3.00 -9.07 -0.82
N PRO A 59 -3.02 -7.75 -1.10
CA PRO A 59 -2.38 -7.21 -2.28
C PRO A 59 -0.87 -7.42 -2.18
N VAL A 60 -0.19 -7.69 -3.29
CA VAL A 60 1.29 -7.79 -3.33
C VAL A 60 1.92 -6.41 -3.43
N LYS A 61 1.22 -5.47 -4.05
CA LYS A 61 1.60 -4.07 -4.10
C LYS A 61 0.38 -3.17 -4.31
N PHE A 62 0.55 -1.88 -4.08
CA PHE A 62 -0.43 -0.87 -4.45
C PHE A 62 0.26 0.42 -4.88
N GLU A 63 -0.40 1.18 -5.72
CA GLU A 63 0.10 2.45 -6.24
C GLU A 63 -0.83 3.56 -5.77
N ALA A 64 -0.26 4.58 -5.14
CA ALA A 64 -0.97 5.81 -4.82
C ALA A 64 -0.68 6.83 -5.91
N ALA A 65 -1.73 7.45 -6.46
CA ALA A 65 -1.60 8.53 -7.43
C ALA A 65 -2.49 9.71 -7.03
N TRP A 66 -1.96 10.94 -7.10
CA TRP A 66 -2.67 12.16 -6.71
C TRP A 66 -2.17 13.36 -7.50
N ALA A 67 -2.95 14.45 -7.51
CA ALA A 67 -2.50 15.75 -7.96
C ALA A 67 -2.06 16.60 -6.75
N ASP A 68 -0.90 17.25 -6.83
CA ASP A 68 -0.47 18.20 -5.81
C ASP A 68 -1.28 19.52 -5.86
N VAL A 69 -0.97 20.45 -4.96
CA VAL A 69 -1.65 21.76 -4.88
C VAL A 69 -1.56 22.59 -6.16
N ASN A 70 -0.58 22.30 -7.04
CA ASN A 70 -0.39 22.98 -8.31
C ASN A 70 -1.00 22.19 -9.48
N GLY A 71 -1.70 21.08 -9.21
CA GLY A 71 -2.26 20.19 -10.22
C GLY A 71 -1.23 19.27 -10.88
N VAL A 72 -0.01 19.16 -10.32
CA VAL A 72 1.02 18.26 -10.87
C VAL A 72 0.75 16.84 -10.37
N MET A 73 0.66 15.89 -11.30
CA MET A 73 0.46 14.48 -10.96
C MET A 73 1.69 13.91 -10.26
N LYS A 74 1.45 13.17 -9.19
CA LYS A 74 2.42 12.44 -8.37
C LYS A 74 1.95 11.01 -8.19
N ASP A 75 2.90 10.11 -8.03
CA ASP A 75 2.65 8.72 -7.72
C ASP A 75 3.68 8.16 -6.71
N ARG A 76 3.29 7.10 -6.01
CA ARG A 76 4.14 6.36 -5.07
C ARG A 76 3.74 4.89 -5.02
N SER A 77 4.72 4.00 -5.15
CA SER A 77 4.52 2.55 -5.11
C SER A 77 4.77 1.94 -3.71
N PHE A 78 3.79 1.15 -3.30
CA PHE A 78 3.56 0.36 -2.10
C PHE A 78 3.86 -1.13 -2.22
N GLU A 79 5.03 -1.67 -1.87
CA GLU A 79 5.26 -3.13 -1.89
C GLU A 79 4.86 -3.83 -0.57
N ASN A 80 3.93 -4.77 -0.63
CA ASN A 80 3.48 -5.56 0.52
C ASN A 80 4.17 -6.93 0.52
N ILE A 81 5.50 -6.92 0.47
CA ILE A 81 6.35 -8.10 0.50
C ILE A 81 6.86 -8.27 1.94
N PRO A 82 6.80 -9.46 2.55
CA PRO A 82 7.39 -9.68 3.86
C PRO A 82 8.91 -9.36 3.80
N PRO A 83 9.50 -8.76 4.85
CA PRO A 83 10.94 -8.55 4.89
C PRO A 83 11.63 -9.89 4.67
N GLN A 84 12.51 -9.97 3.66
CA GLN A 84 13.25 -11.20 3.42
C GLN A 84 14.04 -11.53 4.69
N PRO A 85 14.02 -12.78 5.19
CA PRO A 85 14.89 -13.16 6.27
C PRO A 85 16.32 -12.85 5.84
N LYS A 86 17.05 -12.07 6.64
CA LYS A 86 18.50 -11.92 6.47
C LYS A 86 19.05 -13.34 6.44
N GLY A 87 19.56 -13.77 5.28
CA GLY A 87 20.15 -15.09 5.11
C GLY A 87 21.13 -15.34 6.24
N GLY A 88 20.97 -16.49 6.91
CA GLY A 88 21.85 -16.95 7.98
C GLY A 88 23.19 -17.44 7.45
#